data_AF-A0A554LH66-F1
#
_entry.id   AF-A0A554LH66-F1
#
_cell.length_a   1.000
_cell.length_b   1.000
_cell.length_c   1.000
_cell.angle_alpha   90.00
_cell.angle_beta   90.00
_cell.angle_gamma   90.00
#
_symmetry.space_group_name_H-M   'P 1'
#
loop_
_entity.id
_entity.type
_entity.pdbx_description
1 polymer ?
#
loop_
_entity_poly.entity_id
_entity_poly.type
_entity_poly.pdbx_seq_one_letter_code
_entity_poly.pdbx_strand_id
1 'polypeptide(L)'
;MSKKIMKNDKKELKLLSISQVSEIFGVHQDTLRNWGKEGILVPLRVGKRQDRKYRPEDIEAITNKMGSKLTLPQLEKFLWKSADILRSQIDSSDYKKYIFGLLFYKRISDVWDEEYKEVMEEYNDKALAVMDYNHRFQVPKDCRWPIIQEQAENIGKKLNEIFDKLTNANSPKLDKIFDDLDFSNKDKFPNDVLQKLINHFSQYNFGSNYISSDL
;
A
#
# COMPACT_ATOMS: atom_id res chain seq x y z
N MET A 1 16.22 30.53 -48.52
CA MET A 1 15.70 31.15 -47.28
C MET A 1 15.23 30.04 -46.35
N SER A 2 15.78 30.02 -45.14
CA SER A 2 15.93 28.84 -44.28
C SER A 2 14.66 28.42 -43.55
N LYS A 3 14.50 27.08 -43.45
CA LYS A 3 13.52 26.38 -42.62
C LYS A 3 13.65 26.82 -41.15
N LYS A 4 12.49 27.15 -40.56
CA LYS A 4 12.29 27.46 -39.14
C LYS A 4 12.63 26.21 -38.32
N ILE A 5 13.78 26.23 -37.64
CA ILE A 5 14.20 25.18 -36.71
C ILE A 5 13.33 25.30 -35.47
N MET A 6 12.54 24.26 -35.21
CA MET A 6 11.89 24.00 -33.93
C MET A 6 12.97 23.94 -32.84
N LYS A 7 12.94 24.90 -31.90
CA LYS A 7 13.74 24.81 -30.67
C LYS A 7 13.13 23.71 -29.80
N ASN A 8 13.94 22.69 -29.55
CA ASN A 8 13.64 21.55 -28.72
C ASN A 8 14.09 21.90 -27.29
N ASP A 9 13.18 22.37 -26.44
CA ASP A 9 13.45 22.62 -25.03
C ASP A 9 13.50 21.28 -24.28
N LYS A 10 14.67 20.63 -24.29
CA LYS A 10 15.00 19.57 -23.35
C LYS A 10 15.22 20.20 -21.97
N LYS A 11 14.15 20.28 -21.17
CA LYS A 11 14.23 20.43 -19.71
C LYS A 11 15.03 19.23 -19.19
N GLU A 12 16.21 19.46 -18.62
CA GLU A 12 17.03 18.40 -18.02
C GLU A 12 16.24 17.78 -16.85
N LEU A 13 15.65 16.60 -17.07
CA LEU A 13 14.90 15.89 -16.03
C LEU A 13 15.90 15.31 -15.01
N LYS A 14 15.94 15.91 -13.82
CA LYS A 14 16.81 15.50 -12.72
C LYS A 14 16.40 14.11 -12.22
N LEU A 15 17.25 13.11 -12.46
CA LEU A 15 17.01 11.74 -12.01
C LEU A 15 16.98 11.64 -10.48
N LEU A 16 16.05 10.84 -9.95
CA LEU A 16 15.80 10.68 -8.52
C LEU A 16 16.56 9.47 -7.95
N SER A 17 17.02 9.59 -6.70
CA SER A 17 17.64 8.49 -5.96
C SER A 17 16.60 7.57 -5.33
N ILE A 18 16.97 6.32 -5.00
CA ILE A 18 16.08 5.37 -4.33
C ILE A 18 15.51 5.91 -3.01
N SER A 19 16.26 6.73 -2.28
CA SER A 19 15.78 7.36 -1.04
C SER A 19 14.66 8.37 -1.31
N GLN A 20 14.81 9.20 -2.35
CA GLN A 20 13.77 10.16 -2.73
C GLN A 20 12.53 9.44 -3.25
N VAL A 21 12.70 8.36 -4.01
CA VAL A 21 11.58 7.54 -4.50
C VAL A 21 10.86 6.83 -3.35
N SER A 22 11.61 6.38 -2.33
CA SER A 22 11.09 5.75 -1.11
C SER A 22 10.23 6.74 -0.32
N GLU A 23 10.67 7.98 -0.21
CA GLU A 23 9.91 9.07 0.42
C GLU A 23 8.64 9.43 -0.39
N ILE A 24 8.75 9.55 -1.73
CA ILE A 24 7.60 9.85 -2.61
C ILE A 24 6.51 8.79 -2.47
N PHE A 25 6.87 7.50 -2.44
CA PHE A 25 5.91 6.40 -2.37
C PHE A 25 5.57 5.99 -0.93
N GLY A 26 6.24 6.52 0.10
CA GLY A 26 6.04 6.10 1.48
C GLY A 26 6.36 4.63 1.74
N VAL A 27 7.29 4.03 0.98
CA VAL A 27 7.65 2.61 1.10
C VAL A 27 9.14 2.43 1.39
N HIS A 28 9.52 1.36 2.09
CA HIS A 28 10.92 1.04 2.36
C HIS A 28 11.74 0.85 1.07
N GLN A 29 13.03 1.18 1.10
CA GLN A 29 13.90 1.09 -0.07
C GLN A 29 14.03 -0.34 -0.61
N ASP A 30 13.92 -1.36 0.24
CA ASP A 30 13.94 -2.76 -0.21
C ASP A 30 12.70 -3.14 -1.02
N THR A 31 11.56 -2.53 -0.73
CA THR A 31 10.34 -2.66 -1.55
C THR A 31 10.61 -2.17 -2.97
N LEU A 32 11.26 -1.02 -3.12
CA LEU A 32 11.65 -0.49 -4.44
C LEU A 32 12.70 -1.35 -5.16
N ARG A 33 13.58 -2.03 -4.41
CA ARG A 33 14.53 -2.99 -4.99
C ARG A 33 13.80 -4.23 -5.51
N ASN A 34 12.79 -4.71 -4.79
CA ASN A 34 11.97 -5.83 -5.20
C ASN A 34 11.12 -5.46 -6.43
N TRP A 35 10.53 -4.26 -6.46
CA TRP A 35 9.84 -3.74 -7.64
C TRP A 35 10.74 -3.69 -8.88
N GLY A 36 12.02 -3.35 -8.71
CA GLY A 36 13.00 -3.42 -9.79
C GLY A 36 13.26 -4.84 -10.30
N LYS A 37 13.24 -5.85 -9.42
CA LYS A 37 13.36 -7.28 -9.82
C LYS A 37 12.10 -7.79 -10.51
N GLU A 38 10.93 -7.31 -10.08
CA GLU A 38 9.61 -7.67 -10.60
C GLU A 38 9.24 -6.91 -11.88
N GLY A 39 10.07 -5.95 -12.32
CA GLY A 39 9.83 -5.15 -13.52
C GLY A 39 8.79 -4.04 -13.33
N ILE A 40 8.40 -3.72 -12.09
CA ILE A 40 7.41 -2.70 -11.77
C ILE A 40 8.03 -1.31 -11.94
N LEU A 41 9.12 -1.02 -11.24
CA LEU A 41 9.85 0.24 -11.34
C LEU A 41 11.35 -0.06 -11.51
N VAL A 42 11.80 -0.10 -12.76
CA VAL A 42 13.17 -0.50 -13.11
C VAL A 42 14.13 0.70 -13.01
N PRO A 43 15.17 0.64 -12.14
CA PRO A 43 16.13 1.72 -12.03
C PRO A 43 17.12 1.76 -13.19
N LEU A 44 17.49 2.96 -13.61
CA LEU A 44 18.70 3.20 -14.40
C LEU A 44 19.94 3.02 -13.52
N ARG A 45 21.00 2.46 -14.11
CA ARG A 45 22.32 2.33 -13.47
C ARG A 45 23.22 3.44 -14.00
N VAL A 46 23.57 4.39 -13.13
CA VAL A 46 24.29 5.60 -13.54
C VAL A 46 25.64 5.71 -12.83
N GLY A 47 26.66 6.17 -13.57
CA GLY A 47 28.01 6.41 -13.07
C GLY A 47 28.83 5.14 -12.82
N LYS A 48 30.09 5.33 -12.39
CA LYS A 48 31.04 4.23 -12.16
C LYS A 48 30.59 3.25 -11.06
N ARG A 49 29.82 3.74 -10.08
CA ARG A 49 29.27 2.95 -8.97
C ARG A 49 27.94 2.25 -9.30
N GLN A 50 27.40 2.47 -10.50
CA GLN A 50 26.10 1.94 -10.94
C GLN A 50 24.95 2.24 -9.97
N ASP A 51 24.89 3.49 -9.52
CA ASP A 51 23.88 3.93 -8.57
C ASP A 51 22.49 3.84 -9.21
N ARG A 52 21.50 3.41 -8.41
CA ARG A 52 20.10 3.33 -8.85
C ARG A 52 19.51 4.72 -8.98
N LYS A 53 19.06 5.04 -10.17
CA LYS A 53 18.40 6.31 -10.50
C LYS A 53 17.08 6.05 -11.18
N TYR A 54 16.10 6.88 -10.89
CA TYR A 54 14.73 6.75 -11.40
C TYR A 54 14.37 8.00 -12.18
N ARG A 55 13.71 7.81 -13.31
CA ARG A 55 13.23 8.90 -14.12
C ARG A 55 11.95 9.47 -13.50
N PRO A 56 11.81 10.80 -13.36
CA PRO A 56 10.58 11.40 -12.87
C PRO A 56 9.33 10.92 -13.62
N GLU A 57 9.41 10.72 -14.93
CA GLU A 57 8.31 10.20 -15.74
C GLU A 57 7.90 8.76 -15.41
N ASP A 58 8.84 7.90 -15.01
CA ASP A 58 8.51 6.54 -14.57
C ASP A 58 7.81 6.58 -13.21
N ILE A 59 8.26 7.45 -12.32
CA ILE A 59 7.62 7.67 -11.02
C ILE A 59 6.22 8.24 -11.23
N GLU A 60 6.07 9.25 -12.08
CA GLU A 60 4.79 9.87 -12.40
C GLU A 60 3.85 8.86 -13.06
N ALA A 61 4.32 8.03 -13.99
CA ALA A 61 3.51 6.97 -14.59
C ALA A 61 3.05 5.93 -13.56
N ILE A 62 3.92 5.54 -12.63
CA ILE A 62 3.58 4.64 -11.53
C ILE A 62 2.62 5.32 -10.55
N THR A 63 2.86 6.60 -10.24
CA THR A 63 2.01 7.42 -9.37
C THR A 63 0.64 7.62 -9.98
N ASN A 64 0.53 7.81 -11.29
CA ASN A 64 -0.72 7.93 -12.01
C ASN A 64 -1.43 6.57 -12.16
N LYS A 65 -0.68 5.47 -12.23
CA LYS A 65 -1.23 4.11 -12.28
C LYS A 65 -1.70 3.62 -10.90
N MET A 66 -0.97 3.96 -9.85
CA MET A 66 -1.44 3.82 -8.46
C MET A 66 -2.52 4.85 -8.14
N GLY A 67 -2.46 5.98 -8.87
CA GLY A 67 -3.33 7.16 -8.90
C GLY A 67 -4.71 6.90 -9.48
N SER A 68 -4.77 6.02 -10.47
CA SER A 68 -5.97 5.67 -11.21
C SER A 68 -6.79 4.64 -10.44
N LYS A 69 -8.11 4.85 -10.40
CA LYS A 69 -9.02 3.86 -9.83
C LYS A 69 -8.74 2.47 -10.40
N LEU A 70 -8.49 1.50 -9.52
CA LEU A 70 -8.37 0.09 -9.86
C LEU A 70 -9.64 -0.33 -10.59
N THR A 71 -9.47 -0.90 -11.77
CA THR A 71 -10.60 -1.49 -12.49
C THR A 71 -10.99 -2.81 -11.86
N LEU A 72 -12.25 -3.24 -12.02
CA LEU A 72 -12.71 -4.53 -11.52
C LEU A 72 -11.80 -5.70 -11.97
N PRO A 73 -11.40 -5.82 -13.26
CA PRO A 73 -10.46 -6.86 -13.67
C PRO A 73 -9.08 -6.79 -13.00
N GLN A 74 -8.60 -5.59 -12.66
CA GLN A 74 -7.34 -5.43 -11.93
C GLN A 74 -7.49 -5.87 -10.48
N LEU A 75 -8.60 -5.51 -9.83
CA LEU A 75 -8.92 -5.95 -8.47
C LEU A 75 -9.09 -7.48 -8.41
N GLU A 76 -9.81 -8.07 -9.36
CA GLU A 76 -9.94 -9.53 -9.48
C GLU A 76 -8.56 -10.18 -9.61
N LYS A 77 -7.73 -9.72 -10.55
CA LYS A 77 -6.37 -10.24 -10.73
C LYS A 77 -5.52 -10.09 -9.47
N PHE A 78 -5.68 -8.99 -8.74
CA PHE A 78 -5.02 -8.76 -7.46
C PHE A 78 -5.46 -9.79 -6.41
N LEU A 79 -6.76 -10.01 -6.26
CA LEU A 79 -7.32 -10.98 -5.31
C LEU A 79 -6.94 -12.42 -5.66
N TRP A 80 -6.90 -12.76 -6.95
CA TRP A 80 -6.42 -14.06 -7.44
C TRP A 80 -4.98 -14.33 -7.01
N LYS A 81 -4.09 -13.34 -7.18
CA LYS A 81 -2.70 -13.46 -6.71
C LYS A 81 -2.59 -13.59 -5.19
N SER A 82 -3.42 -12.88 -4.43
CA SER A 82 -3.50 -13.04 -2.97
C SER A 82 -3.88 -14.47 -2.58
N ALA A 83 -4.83 -15.06 -3.31
CA ALA A 83 -5.22 -16.44 -3.10
C ALA A 83 -4.10 -17.42 -3.47
N ASP A 84 -3.36 -17.19 -4.55
CA ASP A 84 -2.23 -18.05 -4.93
C ASP A 84 -1.12 -18.08 -3.87
N ILE A 85 -0.88 -16.96 -3.17
CA ILE A 85 0.05 -16.89 -2.04
C ILE A 85 -0.40 -17.83 -0.90
N LEU A 86 -1.70 -17.84 -0.60
CA LEU A 86 -2.27 -18.59 0.55
C LEU A 86 -2.61 -20.05 0.23
N ARG A 87 -2.95 -20.38 -1.02
CA ARG A 87 -3.39 -21.73 -1.44
C ARG A 87 -2.36 -22.83 -1.20
N SER A 88 -1.08 -22.48 -1.04
CA SER A 88 -0.04 -23.46 -0.71
C SER A 88 -0.08 -23.93 0.75
N GLN A 89 -0.76 -23.19 1.64
CA GLN A 89 -0.76 -23.44 3.09
C GLN A 89 -2.17 -23.58 3.69
N ILE A 90 -3.20 -23.11 3.00
CA ILE A 90 -4.57 -23.01 3.53
C ILE A 90 -5.53 -23.69 2.56
N ASP A 91 -6.51 -24.41 3.12
CA ASP A 91 -7.60 -24.98 2.32
C ASP A 91 -8.35 -23.88 1.56
N SER A 92 -8.82 -24.27 0.38
CA SER A 92 -9.57 -23.45 -0.55
C SER A 92 -10.82 -22.78 0.03
N SER A 93 -11.40 -23.38 1.07
CA SER A 93 -12.59 -22.89 1.77
C SER A 93 -12.29 -21.76 2.77
N ASP A 94 -11.06 -21.66 3.28
CA ASP A 94 -10.69 -20.78 4.39
C ASP A 94 -10.00 -19.49 3.94
N TYR A 95 -9.20 -19.50 2.85
CA TYR A 95 -8.36 -18.33 2.51
C TYR A 95 -9.16 -17.05 2.24
N LYS A 96 -10.43 -17.18 1.82
CA LYS A 96 -11.27 -16.05 1.37
C LYS A 96 -11.46 -15.03 2.48
N LYS A 97 -11.79 -15.48 3.71
CA LYS A 97 -12.02 -14.57 4.85
C LYS A 97 -10.75 -13.82 5.24
N TYR A 98 -9.59 -14.46 5.18
CA TYR A 98 -8.30 -13.82 5.49
C TYR A 98 -7.93 -12.75 4.47
N ILE A 99 -8.12 -13.03 3.17
CA ILE A 99 -7.86 -12.03 2.12
C ILE A 99 -8.78 -10.82 2.29
N PHE A 100 -10.07 -11.04 2.56
CA PHE A 100 -11.02 -9.93 2.74
C PHE A 100 -10.80 -9.17 4.04
N GLY A 101 -10.48 -9.83 5.14
CA GLY A 101 -10.11 -9.17 6.39
C GLY A 101 -8.89 -8.27 6.23
N LEU A 102 -7.86 -8.77 5.53
CA LEU A 102 -6.66 -7.97 5.25
C LEU A 102 -6.92 -6.82 4.27
N LEU A 103 -7.75 -7.05 3.24
CA LEU A 103 -8.20 -6.01 2.31
C LEU A 103 -8.96 -4.90 3.03
N PHE A 104 -9.87 -5.29 3.91
CA PHE A 104 -10.68 -4.37 4.69
C PHE A 104 -9.81 -3.53 5.62
N TYR A 105 -8.87 -4.16 6.33
CA TYR A 105 -7.87 -3.47 7.14
C TYR A 105 -7.04 -2.49 6.30
N LYS A 106 -6.47 -2.93 5.17
CA LYS A 106 -5.69 -2.07 4.26
C LYS A 106 -6.50 -0.86 3.82
N ARG A 107 -7.74 -1.08 3.36
CA ARG A 107 -8.65 -0.01 2.91
C ARG A 107 -8.96 0.98 4.03
N ILE A 108 -9.27 0.52 5.24
CA ILE A 108 -9.52 1.42 6.38
C ILE A 108 -8.29 2.30 6.65
N SER A 109 -7.10 1.71 6.67
CA SER A 109 -5.87 2.48 6.89
C SER A 109 -5.63 3.51 5.78
N ASP A 110 -5.84 3.12 4.52
CA ASP A 110 -5.61 4.01 3.37
C ASP A 110 -6.61 5.15 3.32
N VAL A 111 -7.89 4.88 3.58
CA VAL A 111 -8.94 5.90 3.65
C VAL A 111 -8.68 6.87 4.80
N TRP A 112 -8.21 6.37 5.95
CA TRP A 112 -7.86 7.24 7.08
C TRP A 112 -6.72 8.21 6.72
N ASP A 113 -5.68 7.71 6.02
CA ASP A 113 -4.56 8.55 5.57
C ASP A 113 -5.01 9.59 4.52
N GLU A 114 -5.95 9.25 3.64
CA GLU A 114 -6.58 10.19 2.71
C GLU A 114 -7.37 11.29 3.43
N GLU A 115 -8.25 10.92 4.35
CA GLU A 115 -9.06 11.85 5.14
C GLU A 115 -8.18 12.80 5.96
N TYR A 116 -7.12 12.26 6.59
CA TYR A 116 -6.15 13.07 7.31
C TYR A 116 -5.44 14.08 6.39
N LYS A 117 -5.05 13.63 5.20
CA LYS A 117 -4.35 14.47 4.22
C LYS A 117 -5.26 15.59 3.70
N GLU A 118 -6.52 15.30 3.41
CA GLU A 118 -7.51 16.30 2.97
C GLU A 118 -7.66 17.43 4.00
N VAL A 119 -7.83 17.10 5.29
CA VAL A 119 -7.95 18.12 6.35
C VAL A 119 -6.64 18.90 6.54
N MET A 120 -5.48 18.23 6.44
CA MET A 120 -4.18 18.90 6.50
C MET A 120 -3.97 19.88 5.34
N GLU A 121 -4.42 19.53 4.13
CA GLU A 121 -4.28 20.40 2.95
C GLU A 121 -5.19 21.63 3.03
N GLU A 122 -6.39 21.47 3.58
CA GLU A 122 -7.36 22.56 3.71
C GLU A 122 -7.05 23.51 4.88
N TYR A 123 -6.69 22.96 6.05
CA TYR A 123 -6.59 23.74 7.29
C TYR A 123 -5.16 23.89 7.81
N ASN A 124 -4.22 23.07 7.36
CA ASN A 124 -2.84 23.01 7.84
C ASN A 124 -2.74 22.89 9.38
N ASP A 125 -3.70 22.20 10.00
CA ASP A 125 -3.79 21.99 11.44
C ASP A 125 -3.83 20.49 11.76
N LYS A 126 -2.74 20.02 12.36
CA LYS A 126 -2.59 18.62 12.76
C LYS A 126 -3.55 18.21 13.87
N ALA A 127 -3.88 19.11 14.81
CA ALA A 127 -4.80 18.80 15.88
C ALA A 127 -6.21 18.61 15.32
N LEU A 128 -6.61 19.42 14.34
CA LEU A 128 -7.86 19.25 13.62
C LEU A 128 -7.86 17.97 12.77
N ALA A 129 -6.78 17.71 12.03
CA ALA A 129 -6.69 16.59 11.11
C ALA A 129 -6.77 15.21 11.76
N VAL A 130 -6.49 15.08 13.06
CA VAL A 130 -6.62 13.80 13.79
C VAL A 130 -7.98 13.61 14.48
N MET A 131 -8.88 14.60 14.42
CA MET A 131 -10.15 14.54 15.16
C MET A 131 -11.07 13.45 14.61
N ASP A 132 -11.64 12.65 15.51
CA ASP A 132 -12.44 11.47 15.18
C ASP A 132 -13.58 11.75 14.19
N TYR A 133 -14.23 12.92 14.25
CA TYR A 133 -15.35 13.27 13.37
C TYR A 133 -14.94 13.53 11.91
N ASN A 134 -13.65 13.70 11.64
CA ASN A 134 -13.12 13.81 10.27
C ASN A 134 -12.86 12.43 9.65
N HIS A 135 -13.03 11.35 10.43
CA HIS A 135 -12.69 10.00 9.99
C HIS A 135 -13.88 9.04 10.04
N ARG A 136 -14.05 8.25 8.98
CA ARG A 136 -15.12 7.22 8.94
C ARG A 136 -14.90 6.10 9.94
N PHE A 137 -13.63 5.70 10.09
CA PHE A 137 -13.15 4.72 11.05
C PHE A 137 -11.92 5.28 11.77
N GLN A 138 -11.78 4.99 13.05
CA GLN A 138 -10.59 5.34 13.83
C GLN A 138 -9.48 4.33 13.58
N VAL A 139 -8.28 4.82 13.24
CA VAL A 139 -7.09 3.99 13.04
C VAL A 139 -6.00 4.46 14.01
N PRO A 140 -5.85 3.80 15.18
CA PRO A 140 -4.78 4.11 16.11
C PRO A 140 -3.42 4.11 15.41
N LYS A 141 -2.49 4.97 15.88
CA LYS A 141 -1.18 5.15 15.23
C LYS A 141 -0.40 3.86 15.07
N ASP A 142 -0.50 2.97 16.06
CA ASP A 142 0.14 1.65 16.10
C ASP A 142 -0.65 0.55 15.37
N CYS A 143 -1.76 0.92 14.71
CA CYS A 143 -2.58 0.07 13.86
C CYS A 143 -2.54 0.47 12.38
N ARG A 144 -1.83 1.55 11.99
CA ARG A 144 -1.75 1.96 10.58
C ARG A 144 -0.97 0.95 9.75
N TRP A 145 -1.28 0.84 8.46
CA TRP A 145 -0.67 -0.13 7.54
C TRP A 145 0.88 -0.14 7.54
N PRO A 146 1.59 1.01 7.61
CA PRO A 146 3.05 1.00 7.69
C PRO A 146 3.59 0.17 8.87
N ILE A 147 2.86 0.09 9.98
CA ILE A 147 3.26 -0.69 11.15
C ILE A 147 3.39 -2.18 10.81
N ILE A 148 2.42 -2.75 10.08
CA ILE A 148 2.52 -4.16 9.69
C ILE A 148 3.50 -4.36 8.53
N GLN A 149 3.65 -3.37 7.67
CA GLN A 149 4.58 -3.42 6.53
C GLN A 149 6.05 -3.47 6.98
N GLU A 150 6.39 -2.76 8.06
CA GLU A 150 7.74 -2.74 8.65
C GLU A 150 8.02 -3.93 9.58
N GLN A 151 7.00 -4.72 9.92
CA GLN A 151 7.14 -5.86 10.82
C GLN A 151 7.86 -7.03 10.13
N ALA A 152 9.07 -7.36 10.58
CA ALA A 152 9.87 -8.44 9.98
C ALA A 152 9.51 -9.85 10.49
N GLU A 153 9.09 -9.98 11.75
CA GLU A 153 8.82 -11.27 12.41
C GLU A 153 7.54 -11.22 13.24
N ASN A 154 6.96 -12.38 13.56
CA ASN A 154 5.70 -12.48 14.33
C ASN A 154 4.55 -11.66 13.71
N ILE A 155 4.53 -11.54 12.38
CA ILE A 155 3.55 -10.77 11.61
C ILE A 155 2.12 -11.20 11.97
N GLY A 156 1.88 -12.50 12.09
CA GLY A 156 0.56 -13.04 12.41
C GLY A 156 0.00 -12.59 13.76
N LYS A 157 0.84 -12.64 14.81
CA LYS A 157 0.47 -12.12 16.13
C LYS A 157 0.20 -10.62 16.09
N LYS A 158 1.05 -9.87 15.37
CA LYS A 158 0.90 -8.41 15.23
C LYS A 158 -0.39 -8.03 14.49
N LEU A 159 -0.79 -8.79 13.47
CA LEU A 159 -2.07 -8.61 12.78
C LEU A 159 -3.25 -8.77 13.74
N ASN A 160 -3.29 -9.86 14.51
CA ASN A 160 -4.36 -10.08 15.47
C ASN A 160 -4.45 -8.95 16.52
N GLU A 161 -3.31 -8.50 17.07
CA GLU A 161 -3.27 -7.36 18.00
C GLU A 161 -3.82 -6.06 17.38
N ILE A 162 -3.53 -5.83 16.09
CA ILE A 162 -4.04 -4.68 15.34
C ILE A 162 -5.56 -4.78 15.17
N PHE A 163 -6.08 -5.96 14.83
CA PHE A 163 -7.51 -6.17 14.65
C PHE A 163 -8.29 -5.96 15.94
N ASP A 164 -7.81 -6.48 17.07
CA ASP A 164 -8.44 -6.24 18.37
C ASP A 164 -8.53 -4.74 18.68
N LYS A 165 -7.44 -3.99 18.44
CA LYS A 165 -7.41 -2.54 18.66
C LYS A 165 -8.31 -1.78 17.70
N LEU A 166 -8.36 -2.18 16.43
CA LEU A 166 -9.26 -1.58 15.45
C LEU A 166 -10.72 -1.82 15.80
N THR A 167 -11.08 -3.04 16.20
CA THR A 167 -12.43 -3.36 16.67
C THR A 167 -12.81 -2.48 17.86
N ASN A 168 -11.96 -2.42 18.89
CA ASN A 168 -12.22 -1.63 20.10
C ASN A 168 -12.35 -0.13 19.81
N ALA A 169 -11.50 0.43 18.95
CA ALA A 169 -11.53 1.86 18.60
C ALA A 169 -12.76 2.25 17.77
N ASN A 170 -13.44 1.28 17.16
CA ASN A 170 -14.57 1.50 16.25
C ASN A 170 -15.86 0.83 16.72
N SER A 171 -15.91 0.35 17.95
CA SER A 171 -17.11 -0.28 18.49
C SER A 171 -18.28 0.73 18.51
N PRO A 172 -19.49 0.34 18.08
CA PRO A 172 -19.91 -1.03 17.71
C PRO A 172 -19.77 -1.37 16.21
N LYS A 173 -19.27 -0.45 15.37
CA LYS A 173 -19.30 -0.60 13.90
C LYS A 173 -18.48 -1.78 13.39
N LEU A 174 -17.37 -2.10 14.06
CA LEU A 174 -16.45 -3.17 13.67
C LEU A 174 -16.53 -4.41 14.56
N ASP A 175 -17.50 -4.46 15.49
CA ASP A 175 -17.70 -5.63 16.33
C ASP A 175 -17.92 -6.87 15.45
N LYS A 176 -17.23 -7.97 15.78
CA LYS A 176 -17.31 -9.26 15.08
C LYS A 176 -16.77 -9.31 13.66
N ILE A 177 -16.26 -8.20 13.12
CA ILE A 177 -15.75 -8.15 11.74
C ILE A 177 -14.45 -8.95 11.59
N PHE A 178 -13.63 -9.04 12.63
CA PHE A 178 -12.34 -9.74 12.61
C PHE A 178 -12.29 -10.98 13.51
N ASP A 179 -13.36 -11.32 14.22
CA ASP A 179 -13.38 -12.38 15.25
C ASP A 179 -13.03 -13.78 14.71
N ASP A 180 -13.31 -14.03 13.43
CA ASP A 180 -13.05 -15.32 12.79
C ASP A 180 -11.67 -15.40 12.11
N LEU A 181 -10.84 -14.37 12.25
CA LEU A 181 -9.50 -14.27 11.68
C LEU A 181 -8.44 -14.57 12.73
N ASP A 182 -7.70 -15.66 12.54
CA ASP A 182 -6.49 -15.93 13.32
C ASP A 182 -5.28 -16.12 12.42
N PHE A 183 -4.44 -15.08 12.34
CA PHE A 183 -3.18 -15.11 11.61
C PHE A 183 -2.01 -15.67 12.45
N SER A 184 -2.22 -15.97 13.75
CA SER A 184 -1.17 -16.45 14.66
C SER A 184 -0.79 -17.91 14.43
N ASN A 185 -1.66 -18.67 13.75
CA ASN A 185 -1.41 -20.07 13.43
C ASN A 185 -0.24 -20.18 12.43
N LYS A 186 0.95 -20.51 12.94
CA LYS A 186 2.19 -20.57 12.14
C LYS A 186 2.21 -21.68 11.09
N ASP A 187 1.40 -22.72 11.27
CA ASP A 187 1.28 -23.81 10.28
C ASP A 187 0.50 -23.33 9.05
N LYS A 188 -0.57 -22.55 9.27
CA LYS A 188 -1.37 -21.94 8.19
C LYS A 188 -0.72 -20.67 7.64
N PHE A 189 -0.04 -19.91 8.50
CA PHE A 189 0.53 -18.60 8.20
C PHE A 189 2.00 -18.49 8.62
N PRO A 190 2.92 -19.21 7.95
CA PRO A 190 4.34 -18.98 8.10
C PRO A 190 4.71 -17.51 7.84
N ASN A 191 5.75 -17.02 8.52
CA ASN A 191 6.14 -15.62 8.47
C ASN A 191 6.50 -15.16 7.04
N ASP A 192 7.14 -16.01 6.23
CA ASP A 192 7.48 -15.66 4.85
C ASP A 192 6.26 -15.53 3.94
N VAL A 193 5.22 -16.34 4.17
CA VAL A 193 3.93 -16.27 3.47
C VAL A 193 3.22 -14.98 3.82
N LEU A 194 3.18 -14.61 5.10
CA LEU A 194 2.62 -13.34 5.54
C LEU A 194 3.39 -12.15 4.98
N GLN A 195 4.73 -12.20 4.97
CA GLN A 195 5.54 -11.13 4.37
C GLN A 195 5.22 -10.95 2.88
N LYS A 196 5.10 -12.06 2.12
CA LYS A 196 4.69 -12.02 0.70
C LYS A 196 3.31 -11.39 0.54
N LEU A 197 2.36 -11.77 1.40
CA LEU A 197 1.00 -11.24 1.36
C LEU A 197 0.97 -9.74 1.67
N ILE A 198 1.61 -9.29 2.75
CA ILE A 198 1.70 -7.86 3.11
C ILE A 198 2.38 -7.07 2.00
N ASN A 199 3.46 -7.58 1.41
CA ASN A 199 4.14 -6.93 0.29
C ASN A 199 3.23 -6.81 -0.94
N HIS A 200 2.44 -7.84 -1.24
CA HIS A 200 1.47 -7.83 -2.35
C HIS A 200 0.39 -6.76 -2.13
N PHE A 201 -0.20 -6.70 -0.93
CA PHE A 201 -1.18 -5.66 -0.57
C PHE A 201 -0.60 -4.25 -0.53
N SER A 202 0.70 -4.11 -0.29
CA SER A 202 1.38 -2.81 -0.29
C SER A 202 1.70 -2.27 -1.70
N GLN A 203 1.38 -3.02 -2.76
CA GLN A 203 1.57 -2.56 -4.14
C GLN A 203 0.52 -1.55 -4.60
N TYR A 204 -0.59 -1.46 -3.89
CA TYR A 204 -1.72 -0.62 -4.27
C TYR A 204 -2.23 0.17 -3.06
N ASN A 205 -2.76 1.36 -3.34
CA ASN A 205 -3.56 2.11 -2.39
C ASN A 205 -5.04 1.74 -2.63
N PHE A 206 -5.74 1.38 -1.56
CA PHE A 206 -7.15 0.95 -1.55
C PHE A 206 -8.08 2.05 -1.03
N GLY A 207 -7.62 3.30 -0.96
CA GLY A 207 -8.39 4.48 -0.61
C GLY A 207 -9.55 4.79 -1.57
N SER A 208 -10.38 5.76 -1.21
CA SER A 208 -11.54 6.21 -1.97
C SER A 208 -11.17 6.79 -3.34
N ASN A 209 -9.98 7.39 -3.45
CA ASN A 209 -9.50 7.91 -4.73
C ASN A 209 -9.12 6.80 -5.71
N TYR A 210 -8.91 5.58 -5.21
CA TYR A 210 -8.34 4.46 -5.95
C TYR A 210 -9.29 3.28 -6.12
N ILE A 211 -10.36 3.19 -5.34
CA ILE A 211 -11.42 2.18 -5.51
C ILE A 211 -12.77 2.85 -5.30
N SER A 212 -13.64 2.72 -6.31
CA SER A 212 -15.01 3.25 -6.24
C SER A 212 -15.73 2.69 -5.01
N SER A 213 -16.43 3.55 -4.28
CA SER A 213 -17.29 3.16 -3.15
C SER A 213 -18.49 2.31 -3.56
N ASP A 214 -18.79 2.26 -4.86
CA ASP A 214 -19.98 1.63 -5.44
C ASP A 214 -19.74 0.20 -5.95
N LEU A 215 -18.57 -0.38 -5.64
CA LEU A 215 -18.23 -1.78 -5.94
C LEU A 215 -18.70 -2.73 -4.84
#